data_AF-A0A259BLI4-F1
#
_entry.id   AF-A0A259BLI4-F1
#
_cell.length_a   1.000
_cell.length_b   1.000
_cell.length_c   1.000
_cell.angle_alpha   90.00
_cell.angle_beta   90.00
_cell.angle_gamma   90.00
#
_symmetry.space_group_name_H-M   'P 1'
#
loop_
_entity.id
_entity.type
_entity.pdbx_description
1 polymer ?
#
loop_
_entity_poly.entity_id
_entity_poly.type
_entity_poly.pdbx_seq_one_letter_code
_entity_poly.pdbx_strand_id
1 'polypeptide(L)'
;MAAQNEPGTLAISVPTLVMQGTADVTVRPQDTDASVRELCAKGNVVTYKTFPGRDHDGVMAAGAPDALAFLADRFAGAPATGNCADLPKAGP
;
A
#
# COMPACT_ATOMS: atom_id res chain seq x y z
N MET A 1 -15.40 -16.30 -6.82
CA MET A 1 -15.52 -15.72 -5.46
C MET A 1 -14.36 -14.77 -5.19
N ALA A 2 -13.09 -15.18 -5.41
CA ALA A 2 -11.93 -14.28 -5.32
C ALA A 2 -12.09 -12.98 -6.16
N ALA A 3 -12.47 -13.12 -7.44
CA ALA A 3 -12.65 -12.00 -8.38
C ALA A 3 -13.56 -10.84 -7.89
N GLN A 4 -14.53 -11.10 -7.01
CA GLN A 4 -15.43 -10.06 -6.49
C GLN A 4 -14.78 -9.20 -5.40
N ASN A 5 -13.73 -9.71 -4.75
CA ASN A 5 -13.04 -9.07 -3.63
C ASN A 5 -11.63 -8.62 -4.01
N GLU A 6 -11.32 -8.50 -5.31
CA GLU A 6 -9.98 -8.13 -5.79
C GLU A 6 -9.72 -6.63 -5.56
N PRO A 7 -8.82 -6.25 -4.63
CA PRO A 7 -8.60 -4.85 -4.28
C PRO A 7 -8.03 -4.03 -5.44
N GLY A 8 -7.20 -4.65 -6.28
CA GLY A 8 -6.58 -4.04 -7.46
C GLY A 8 -7.57 -3.42 -8.44
N THR A 9 -8.82 -3.88 -8.42
CA THR A 9 -9.85 -3.44 -9.36
C THR A 9 -10.68 -2.23 -8.87
N LEU A 10 -10.43 -1.72 -7.67
CA LEU A 10 -11.21 -0.64 -7.10
C LEU A 10 -10.93 0.73 -7.74
N ALA A 11 -11.94 1.59 -7.70
CA ALA A 11 -11.82 3.02 -7.94
C ALA A 11 -12.01 3.74 -6.60
N ILE A 12 -10.91 4.16 -5.98
CA ILE A 12 -10.83 4.77 -4.66
C ILE A 12 -10.71 6.28 -4.85
N SER A 13 -11.72 7.02 -4.38
CA SER A 13 -11.80 8.48 -4.55
C SER A 13 -10.93 9.28 -3.57
N VAL A 14 -10.24 8.61 -2.65
CA VAL A 14 -9.42 9.22 -1.60
C VAL A 14 -7.98 8.69 -1.66
N PRO A 15 -7.00 9.48 -1.18
CA PRO A 15 -5.62 9.01 -1.09
C PRO A 15 -5.51 7.73 -0.25
N THR A 16 -4.70 6.77 -0.71
CA THR A 16 -4.56 5.46 -0.08
C THR A 16 -3.10 5.16 0.24
N LEU A 17 -2.82 4.74 1.47
CA LEU A 17 -1.52 4.22 1.89
C LEU A 17 -1.58 2.69 1.94
N VAL A 18 -0.63 2.04 1.27
CA VAL A 18 -0.42 0.58 1.34
C VAL A 18 0.97 0.32 1.90
N MET A 19 1.08 -0.62 2.84
CA MET A 19 2.33 -0.98 3.50
C MET A 19 2.53 -2.49 3.46
N GLN A 20 3.74 -2.94 3.11
CA GLN A 20 4.04 -4.37 2.98
C GLN A 20 5.40 -4.72 3.59
N GLY A 21 5.43 -5.73 4.45
CA GLY A 21 6.66 -6.36 4.90
C GLY A 21 7.23 -7.28 3.81
N THR A 22 8.53 -7.21 3.52
CA THR A 22 9.13 -8.03 2.45
C THR A 22 9.33 -9.50 2.84
N ALA A 23 9.22 -9.83 4.13
CA ALA A 23 9.31 -11.20 4.65
C ALA A 23 7.94 -11.74 5.10
N ASP A 24 6.84 -11.10 4.70
CA ASP A 24 5.48 -11.57 5.00
C ASP A 24 5.19 -12.89 4.26
N VAL A 25 4.74 -13.89 5.01
CA VAL A 25 4.35 -15.21 4.50
C VAL A 25 2.85 -15.46 4.60
N THR A 26 2.10 -14.55 5.23
CA THR A 26 0.64 -14.59 5.40
C THR A 26 -0.03 -13.87 4.25
N VAL A 27 0.37 -12.61 4.01
CA VAL A 27 -0.04 -11.82 2.84
C VAL A 27 1.20 -11.62 1.99
N ARG A 28 1.34 -12.48 0.97
CA ARG A 28 2.60 -12.60 0.25
C ARG A 28 2.91 -11.31 -0.52
N PRO A 29 4.16 -10.80 -0.45
CA PRO A 29 4.55 -9.53 -1.06
C PRO A 29 4.14 -9.35 -2.53
N GLN A 30 4.29 -10.39 -3.35
CA GLN A 30 3.95 -10.31 -4.78
C GLN A 30 2.46 -10.07 -5.05
N ASP A 31 1.57 -10.49 -4.15
CA ASP A 31 0.13 -10.32 -4.30
C ASP A 31 -0.25 -8.84 -4.02
N THR A 32 0.39 -8.24 -3.01
CA THR A 32 0.27 -6.80 -2.72
C THR A 32 0.92 -5.95 -3.81
N ASP A 33 2.10 -6.33 -4.31
CA ASP A 33 2.75 -5.65 -5.44
C ASP A 33 1.82 -5.62 -6.67
N ALA A 34 1.13 -6.73 -6.98
CA ALA A 34 0.17 -6.81 -8.07
C ALA A 34 -1.04 -5.90 -7.84
N SER A 35 -1.63 -5.96 -6.64
CA SER A 35 -2.79 -5.13 -6.28
C SER A 35 -2.48 -3.63 -6.39
N VAL A 36 -1.31 -3.19 -5.91
CA VAL A 36 -0.88 -1.79 -5.99
C VAL A 36 -0.68 -1.36 -7.44
N ARG A 37 -0.05 -2.19 -8.28
CA ARG A 37 0.11 -1.88 -9.71
C ARG A 37 -1.24 -1.71 -10.41
N GLU A 38 -2.19 -2.58 -10.13
CA GLU A 38 -3.55 -2.50 -10.71
C GLU A 38 -4.29 -1.24 -10.24
N LEU A 39 -4.21 -0.90 -8.95
CA LEU A 39 -4.77 0.35 -8.42
C LEU A 39 -4.15 1.57 -9.12
N CYS A 40 -2.83 1.61 -9.25
CA CYS A 40 -2.13 2.69 -9.95
C CYS A 40 -2.55 2.78 -11.44
N ALA A 41 -2.68 1.64 -12.13
CA ALA A 41 -3.13 1.60 -13.52
C ALA A 41 -4.56 2.12 -13.70
N LYS A 42 -5.39 2.06 -12.66
CA LYS A 42 -6.74 2.64 -12.62
C LYS A 42 -6.78 4.13 -12.24
N GLY A 43 -5.63 4.76 -12.04
CA GLY A 43 -5.54 6.19 -11.71
C GLY A 43 -5.78 6.51 -10.23
N ASN A 44 -5.75 5.51 -9.35
CA ASN A 44 -5.84 5.75 -7.91
C ASN A 44 -4.61 6.49 -7.38
N VAL A 45 -4.80 7.35 -6.38
CA VAL A 45 -3.69 8.01 -5.68
C VAL A 45 -3.18 7.09 -4.58
N VAL A 46 -2.19 6.25 -4.91
CA VAL A 46 -1.60 5.27 -3.98
C VAL A 46 -0.19 5.67 -3.58
N THR A 47 0.06 5.70 -2.28
CA THR A 47 1.40 5.67 -1.69
C THR A 47 1.69 4.24 -1.25
N TYR A 48 2.70 3.60 -1.85
CA TYR A 48 3.14 2.26 -1.47
C TYR A 48 4.49 2.31 -0.77
N LYS A 49 4.57 1.73 0.44
CA LYS A 49 5.81 1.62 1.23
C LYS A 49 6.13 0.16 1.52
N THR A 50 7.38 -0.22 1.35
CA THR A 50 7.88 -1.57 1.67
C THR A 50 8.80 -1.53 2.87
N PHE A 51 8.77 -2.58 3.68
CA PHE A 51 9.48 -2.68 4.94
C PHE A 51 10.42 -3.90 4.91
N PRO A 52 11.72 -3.70 4.62
CA PRO A 52 12.67 -4.79 4.48
C PRO A 52 12.75 -5.68 5.72
N GLY A 53 12.65 -7.00 5.49
CA GLY A 53 12.78 -8.03 6.53
C GLY A 53 11.64 -8.09 7.54
N ARG A 54 10.58 -7.29 7.37
CA ARG A 54 9.38 -7.36 8.22
C ARG A 54 8.43 -8.44 7.72
N ASP A 55 7.90 -9.21 8.66
CA ASP A 55 6.83 -10.18 8.44
C ASP A 55 5.46 -9.49 8.59
N HIS A 56 4.40 -10.29 8.66
CA HIS A 56 3.01 -9.84 8.73
C HIS A 56 2.74 -8.92 9.93
N ASP A 57 3.22 -9.29 11.11
CA ASP A 57 3.00 -8.52 12.33
C ASP A 57 4.04 -7.40 12.48
N GLY A 58 5.27 -7.65 12.01
CA GLY A 58 6.38 -6.71 12.09
C GLY A 58 6.15 -5.46 11.25
N VAL A 59 5.44 -5.55 10.12
CA VAL A 59 5.08 -4.36 9.33
C VAL A 59 4.08 -3.47 10.07
N MET A 60 3.22 -4.03 10.93
CA MET A 60 2.25 -3.24 11.70
C MET A 60 2.96 -2.32 12.70
N ALA A 61 3.93 -2.85 13.45
CA ALA A 61 4.71 -2.05 14.38
C ALA A 61 5.64 -1.07 13.66
N ALA A 62 6.33 -1.51 12.60
CA ALA A 62 7.27 -0.68 11.87
C ALA A 62 6.59 0.45 11.08
N GLY A 63 5.39 0.20 10.55
CA GLY A 63 4.61 1.14 9.75
C GLY A 63 3.69 2.06 10.55
N ALA A 64 3.48 1.82 11.85
CA ALA A 64 2.58 2.64 12.67
C ALA A 64 2.91 4.16 12.63
N PRO A 65 4.18 4.61 12.72
CA PRO A 65 4.50 6.03 12.59
C PRO A 65 4.09 6.61 11.22
N ASP A 66 4.29 5.85 10.14
CA ASP A 66 3.93 6.26 8.78
C ASP A 66 2.41 6.34 8.60
N ALA A 67 1.67 5.39 9.15
CA ALA A 67 0.20 5.40 9.13
C ALA A 67 -0.36 6.61 9.88
N LEU A 68 0.18 6.92 11.07
CA LEU A 68 -0.23 8.07 11.86
C LEU A 68 0.09 9.39 11.15
N ALA A 69 1.28 9.53 10.57
CA ALA A 69 1.66 10.70 9.78
C ALA A 69 0.74 10.87 8.56
N PHE A 70 0.49 9.79 7.83
CA PHE A 70 -0.41 9.81 6.68
C PHE A 70 -1.81 10.28 7.08
N LEU A 71 -2.38 9.76 8.18
CA LEU A 71 -3.69 10.18 8.67
C LEU A 71 -3.72 11.64 9.11
N ALA A 72 -2.70 12.08 9.85
CA ALA A 72 -2.58 13.47 10.30
C ALA A 72 -2.59 14.45 9.13
N ASP A 73 -1.86 14.14 8.05
CA ASP A 73 -1.86 14.95 6.83
C ASP A 73 -3.23 15.02 6.15
N ARG A 74 -4.03 13.93 6.20
CA ARG A 74 -5.40 13.95 5.63
C ARG A 74 -6.32 14.84 6.45
N PHE A 75 -6.23 14.80 7.78
CA PHE A 75 -7.01 15.70 8.64
C PHE A 75 -6.57 17.16 8.52
N ALA A 76 -5.30 17.41 8.21
CA ALA A 76 -4.78 18.76 7.95
C ALA A 76 -5.13 19.31 6.54
N GLY A 77 -5.77 18.51 5.68
CA GLY A 77 -6.06 18.89 4.29
C GLY A 77 -4.82 19.01 3.41
N ALA A 78 -3.70 18.40 3.80
CA ALA A 78 -2.47 18.44 3.03
C ALA A 78 -2.63 17.67 1.71
N PRO A 79 -2.13 18.20 0.57
CA PRO A 79 -2.12 17.48 -0.70
C PRO A 79 -1.47 16.12 -0.55
N ALA A 80 -2.11 15.07 -1.06
CA ALA A 80 -1.54 13.74 -1.11
C ALA A 80 -1.16 13.43 -2.55
N THR A 81 0.12 13.17 -2.78
CA THR A 81 0.61 12.62 -4.05
C THR A 81 0.99 11.17 -3.81
N GLY A 82 0.58 10.30 -4.75
CA GLY A 82 1.00 8.91 -4.74
C GLY A 82 2.41 8.75 -5.31
N ASN A 83 2.97 7.54 -5.21
CA ASN A 83 4.24 7.18 -5.83
C ASN A 83 4.08 6.16 -6.97
N CYS A 84 2.91 6.14 -7.63
CA CYS A 84 2.63 5.23 -8.75
C CYS A 84 3.63 5.32 -9.93
N ALA A 85 4.34 6.43 -10.08
CA ALA A 85 5.35 6.61 -11.13
C ALA A 85 6.68 5.88 -10.81
N ASP A 86 6.93 5.56 -9.54
CA ASP A 86 8.15 4.92 -9.05
C ASP A 86 7.81 4.01 -7.87
N LEU A 87 7.09 2.92 -8.19
CA LEU A 87 6.65 1.97 -7.18
C LEU A 87 7.82 1.14 -6.66
N PRO A 88 7.99 1.01 -5.34
CA PRO A 88 8.90 0.01 -4.79
C PRO A 88 8.36 -1.40 -5.06
N LYS A 89 9.22 -2.40 -4.88
CA LYS A 89 8.89 -3.82 -4.99
C LYS A 89 9.11 -4.50 -3.64
N ALA A 90 8.09 -5.20 -3.12
CA ALA A 90 8.22 -5.96 -1.88
C ALA A 90 8.63 -7.42 -2.13
N GLY A 91 8.13 -8.03 -3.21
CA GLY A 91 8.44 -9.40 -3.59
C GLY A 91 9.78 -9.54 -4.33
N PRO A 92 10.33 -10.77 -4.43
CA PRO A 92 11.52 -11.07 -5.23
C PRO A 92 11.29 -10.87 -6.73
#